data_AF-A0A075HSA0-F1
#
_entry.id   AF-A0A075HSA0-F1
#
_cell.length_a   1.000
_cell.length_b   1.000
_cell.length_c   1.000
_cell.angle_alpha   90.00
_cell.angle_beta   90.00
_cell.angle_gamma   90.00
#
_symmetry.space_group_name_H-M   'P 1'
#
loop_
_entity.id
_entity.type
_entity.pdbx_description
1 polymer ?
#
loop_
_entity_poly.entity_id
_entity_poly.type
_entity_poly.pdbx_seq_one_letter_code
_entity_poly.pdbx_strand_id
1 'polypeptide(L)'
;MTLSGIELRYLVNDISKRIDGYYVSNIYGITKDSLLFKFHHPEKSDVLLMLSTFGIWITKVKIEPIEPNKLLKHLRNNLLRFKLKEVKQIGTERIVYLTLSYFEKEFVIIVELFSDGNIIICNNEMKILALSHSINVRHRQLRVGSQYVQPPLDNLDILNMTEKDFEPIRSTSIAVAKWIGKTLGLPRKYIEEITRLAKVESKKKGEDVSNEEIKRLFDSATQIVNNVVSGKHDPEIVRNDEMYVNPISLGGENSEKIASFMDGLDTVFTESILTKGKTIQSSSFTKKISELETRLGEQTKAIKTVTEKSEKIAIVANSLFEGVSQGISSMDDSKITALLKKNNSEIVKEKGITYLKVEDEKIKIDLNSSLPTTASALFNESKKQKAAIGSIEKLLKKTENELEKVVKKGESAKQVSVTQVRKKNWFERYRWFYTTDGVLAIGGRDSSSNSAIIRKHLQKNDKVFHAEMSGSPFFLLKGDDAATPASLTEVAHATVCFSKVWKEAFYGSSAYWVNPDQVKKGAPSGQSMAKGSFMIEGQRNFVKISSLKMCVAIIKHEESYLLTCGPPSLKDTAVCYAMIEPTGQDMPDVAKRIRHEFLSSNEEIAKPFSIDDFVRVLPAGTCKITESGSGT
;
A
#
# COMPACT_ATOMS: atom_id res chain seq x y z
N MET A 1 2.70 -20.15 -6.82
CA MET A 1 4.00 -20.10 -7.54
C MET A 1 5.15 -19.71 -6.62
N THR A 2 6.26 -20.45 -6.64
CA THR A 2 7.53 -20.11 -5.97
C THR A 2 8.60 -19.75 -7.00
N LEU A 3 9.40 -18.71 -6.76
CA LEU A 3 10.56 -18.39 -7.60
C LEU A 3 11.68 -19.43 -7.42
N SER A 4 12.27 -19.86 -8.54
CA SER A 4 13.49 -20.66 -8.56
C SER A 4 14.74 -19.78 -8.38
N GLY A 5 15.86 -20.42 -8.03
CA GLY A 5 17.15 -19.76 -7.89
C GLY A 5 17.62 -19.03 -9.14
N ILE A 6 17.44 -19.64 -10.31
CA ILE A 6 17.85 -19.07 -11.60
C ILE A 6 16.94 -17.92 -12.04
N GLU A 7 15.63 -18.00 -11.75
CA GLU A 7 14.70 -16.89 -11.99
C GLU A 7 15.05 -15.71 -11.08
N LEU A 8 15.33 -15.97 -9.80
CA LEU A 8 15.75 -14.95 -8.84
C LEU A 8 17.03 -14.25 -9.29
N ARG A 9 17.98 -14.97 -9.88
CA ARG A 9 19.24 -14.42 -10.40
C ARG A 9 19.01 -13.37 -11.47
N TYR A 10 18.14 -13.68 -12.42
CA TYR A 10 17.73 -12.70 -13.41
C TYR A 10 17.08 -11.48 -12.75
N LEU A 11 16.14 -11.69 -11.82
CA LEU A 11 15.44 -10.60 -11.14
C LEU A 11 16.38 -9.69 -10.37
N VAL A 12 17.31 -10.26 -9.61
CA VAL A 12 18.32 -9.50 -8.85
C VAL A 12 19.18 -8.66 -9.79
N ASN A 13 19.63 -9.23 -10.92
CA ASN A 13 20.42 -8.51 -11.91
C ASN A 13 19.64 -7.36 -12.57
N ASP A 14 18.38 -7.59 -12.95
CA ASP A 14 17.52 -6.59 -13.57
C ASP A 14 17.15 -5.47 -12.58
N ILE A 15 16.76 -5.83 -11.34
CA ILE A 15 16.46 -4.87 -10.26
C ILE A 15 17.68 -4.03 -9.91
N SER A 16 18.86 -4.65 -9.78
CA SER A 16 20.10 -3.93 -9.47
C SER A 16 20.41 -2.88 -10.53
N LYS A 17 20.17 -3.17 -11.82
CA LYS A 17 20.37 -2.21 -12.92
C LYS A 17 19.34 -1.08 -12.91
N ARG A 18 18.06 -1.41 -12.64
CA ARG A 18 16.96 -0.42 -12.70
C ARG A 18 16.95 0.56 -11.53
N ILE A 19 17.36 0.11 -10.34
CA ILE A 19 17.27 0.88 -9.09
C ILE A 19 18.66 1.40 -8.64
N ASP A 20 19.68 1.30 -9.49
CA ASP A 20 20.98 1.90 -9.21
C ASP A 20 20.88 3.42 -9.03
N GLY A 21 21.51 3.92 -7.97
CA GLY A 21 21.51 5.33 -7.60
C GLY A 21 20.26 5.83 -6.88
N TYR A 22 19.26 4.98 -6.63
CA TYR A 22 18.02 5.39 -5.96
C TYR A 22 18.15 5.42 -4.43
N TYR A 23 17.29 6.22 -3.80
CA TYR A 23 17.17 6.37 -2.35
C TYR A 23 15.82 5.88 -1.87
N VAL A 24 15.77 5.23 -0.72
CA VAL A 24 14.51 4.84 -0.08
C VAL A 24 13.76 6.09 0.35
N SER A 25 12.62 6.37 -0.28
CA SER A 25 11.77 7.52 0.03
C SER A 25 10.64 7.19 0.99
N ASN A 26 10.08 5.98 0.89
CA ASN A 26 9.06 5.49 1.81
C ASN A 26 9.02 3.96 1.80
N ILE A 27 8.40 3.38 2.83
CA ILE A 27 8.18 1.94 2.96
C ILE A 27 6.75 1.73 3.46
N TYR A 28 5.99 0.86 2.82
CA TYR A 28 4.63 0.50 3.19
C TYR A 28 4.58 -0.98 3.61
N GLY A 29 3.91 -1.28 4.72
CA GLY A 29 3.58 -2.65 5.09
C GLY A 29 2.30 -3.06 4.41
N ILE A 30 2.33 -4.14 3.63
CA ILE A 30 1.17 -4.63 2.87
C ILE A 30 0.54 -5.79 3.61
N THR A 31 1.34 -6.81 3.93
CA THR A 31 0.93 -7.94 4.78
C THR A 31 1.99 -8.18 5.85
N LYS A 32 1.78 -9.15 6.74
CA LYS A 32 2.82 -9.59 7.68
C LYS A 32 4.13 -10.05 6.99
N ASP A 33 4.03 -10.47 5.73
CA ASP A 33 5.12 -11.06 4.95
C ASP A 33 5.55 -10.21 3.74
N SER A 34 4.89 -9.08 3.48
CA SER A 34 5.12 -8.23 2.30
C SER A 34 5.31 -6.75 2.64
N LEU A 35 6.36 -6.15 2.10
CA LEU A 35 6.75 -4.75 2.23
C LEU A 35 6.94 -4.11 0.86
N LEU A 36 6.33 -2.96 0.64
CA LEU A 36 6.47 -2.18 -0.58
C LEU A 36 7.43 -1.01 -0.35
N PHE A 37 8.59 -1.05 -0.97
CA PHE A 37 9.59 0.01 -0.91
C PHE A 37 9.39 0.99 -2.05
N LYS A 38 9.30 2.28 -1.73
CA LYS A 38 9.31 3.35 -2.70
C LYS A 38 10.69 3.95 -2.81
N PHE A 39 11.33 3.72 -3.94
CA PHE A 39 12.63 4.27 -4.29
C PHE A 39 12.47 5.56 -5.11
N HIS A 40 13.20 6.61 -4.74
CA HIS A 40 13.25 7.89 -5.42
C HIS A 40 14.62 8.11 -6.05
N HIS A 41 14.64 8.64 -7.28
CA HIS A 41 15.86 9.10 -7.93
C HIS A 41 15.78 10.61 -8.21
N PRO A 42 16.88 11.37 -8.04
CA PRO A 42 16.90 12.79 -8.35
C PRO A 42 16.73 13.15 -9.84
N GLU A 43 16.48 12.19 -10.72
CA GLU A 43 16.39 12.40 -12.19
C GLU A 43 15.42 11.45 -12.89
N LYS A 44 15.18 10.27 -12.32
CA LYS A 44 14.38 9.21 -12.91
C LYS A 44 13.08 9.07 -12.11
N SER A 45 12.06 8.50 -12.73
CA SER A 45 10.78 8.25 -12.07
C SER A 45 10.95 7.31 -10.88
N ASP A 46 10.13 7.52 -9.85
CA ASP A 46 10.10 6.67 -8.66
C ASP A 46 9.82 5.22 -9.05
N VAL A 47 10.44 4.29 -8.33
CA VAL A 47 10.26 2.84 -8.52
C VAL A 47 9.64 2.26 -7.26
N LEU A 48 8.64 1.40 -7.44
CA LEU A 48 8.08 0.60 -6.36
C LEU A 48 8.64 -0.82 -6.44
N LEU A 49 9.28 -1.26 -5.37
CA LEU A 49 9.85 -2.61 -5.23
C LEU A 49 9.07 -3.34 -4.14
N MET A 50 8.38 -4.41 -4.49
CA MET A 50 7.77 -5.31 -3.53
C MET A 50 8.80 -6.32 -3.05
N LEU A 51 8.96 -6.43 -1.73
CA LEU A 51 9.70 -7.50 -1.07
C LEU A 51 8.72 -8.35 -0.28
N SER A 52 8.61 -9.62 -0.66
CA SER A 52 7.77 -10.59 0.04
C SER A 52 8.56 -11.87 0.31
N THR A 53 8.11 -12.67 1.27
CA THR A 53 8.70 -13.98 1.60
C THR A 53 8.63 -15.00 0.45
N PHE A 54 7.80 -14.75 -0.57
CA PHE A 54 7.69 -15.62 -1.76
C PHE A 54 8.26 -15.00 -3.04
N GLY A 55 8.66 -13.72 -3.01
CA GLY A 55 9.32 -13.11 -4.16
C GLY A 55 9.66 -11.63 -4.03
N ILE A 56 10.45 -11.16 -4.99
CA ILE A 56 10.88 -9.76 -5.13
C ILE A 56 10.59 -9.29 -6.57
N TRP A 57 9.92 -8.15 -6.73
CA TRP A 57 9.61 -7.62 -8.06
C TRP A 57 9.36 -6.11 -8.04
N ILE A 58 9.58 -5.47 -9.19
CA ILE A 58 9.16 -4.09 -9.41
C ILE A 58 7.68 -4.10 -9.79
N THR A 59 6.89 -3.30 -9.10
CA THR A 59 5.45 -3.23 -9.32
C THR A 59 5.03 -1.86 -9.84
N LYS A 60 4.01 -1.84 -10.70
CA LYS A 60 3.31 -0.61 -11.11
C LYS A 60 2.10 -0.35 -10.22
N VAL A 61 1.96 -1.07 -9.12
CA VAL A 61 0.75 -1.11 -8.33
C VAL A 61 1.06 -0.79 -6.87
N LYS A 62 0.36 0.20 -6.33
CA LYS A 62 0.35 0.45 -4.89
C LYS A 62 -0.85 -0.28 -4.29
N ILE A 63 -0.56 -1.27 -3.45
CA ILE A 63 -1.56 -2.00 -2.66
C ILE A 63 -1.71 -1.26 -1.32
N GLU A 64 -2.94 -1.05 -0.87
CA GLU A 64 -3.17 -0.51 0.47
C GLU A 64 -2.88 -1.56 1.57
N PRO A 65 -2.48 -1.15 2.79
CA PRO A 65 -2.17 -2.08 3.88
C PRO A 65 -3.32 -3.04 4.19
N ILE A 66 -3.05 -4.34 4.17
CA ILE A 66 -4.00 -5.42 4.45
C ILE A 66 -3.84 -5.91 5.89
N GLU A 67 -2.59 -6.14 6.33
CA GLU A 67 -2.23 -6.57 7.68
C GLU A 67 -1.04 -5.77 8.22
N PRO A 68 -0.92 -5.61 9.55
CA PRO A 68 0.25 -4.96 10.14
C PRO A 68 1.53 -5.78 9.93
N ASN A 69 2.59 -5.10 9.52
CA ASN A 69 3.92 -5.70 9.39
C ASN A 69 4.82 -5.27 10.57
N LYS A 70 5.39 -6.25 11.29
CA LYS A 70 6.22 -6.02 12.48
C LYS A 70 7.54 -5.28 12.19
N LEU A 71 8.09 -5.45 10.99
CA LEU A 71 9.35 -4.84 10.58
C LEU A 71 9.18 -3.39 10.12
N LEU A 72 7.97 -2.99 9.73
CA LEU A 72 7.70 -1.69 9.11
C LEU A 72 8.23 -0.51 9.93
N LYS A 73 7.96 -0.51 11.24
CA LYS A 73 8.39 0.58 12.14
C LYS A 73 9.92 0.68 12.19
N HIS A 74 10.60 -0.46 12.30
CA HIS A 74 12.06 -0.50 12.33
C HIS A 74 12.65 -0.01 11.01
N LEU A 75 12.12 -0.48 9.87
CA LEU A 75 12.57 -0.07 8.55
C LEU A 75 12.38 1.43 8.30
N ARG A 76 11.20 1.98 8.60
CA ARG A 76 10.92 3.42 8.39
C ARG A 76 11.76 4.33 9.28
N ASN A 77 12.06 3.90 10.51
CA ASN A 77 12.87 4.71 11.41
C ASN A 77 14.35 4.72 11.02
N ASN A 78 14.84 3.66 10.36
CA ASN A 78 16.28 3.46 10.15
C ASN A 78 16.74 3.56 8.69
N LEU A 79 15.86 3.41 7.69
CA LEU A 79 16.25 3.28 6.28
C LEU A 79 15.77 4.39 5.36
N LEU A 80 14.92 5.32 5.81
CA LEU A 80 14.52 6.44 4.96
C LEU A 80 15.74 7.29 4.59
N ARG A 81 15.82 7.69 3.32
CA ARG A 81 16.93 8.42 2.69
C ARG A 81 18.21 7.61 2.47
N PHE A 82 18.22 6.32 2.80
CA PHE A 82 19.36 5.45 2.48
C PHE A 82 19.40 5.19 0.98
N LYS A 83 20.61 5.20 0.42
CA LYS A 83 20.89 4.85 -0.98
C LYS A 83 20.98 3.34 -1.12
N LEU A 84 20.34 2.77 -2.14
CA LEU A 84 20.59 1.39 -2.53
C LEU A 84 21.99 1.28 -3.13
N LYS A 85 22.86 0.49 -2.49
CA LYS A 85 24.26 0.29 -2.88
C LYS A 85 24.42 -0.97 -3.72
N GLU A 86 23.75 -2.04 -3.32
CA GLU A 86 23.89 -3.34 -3.98
C GLU A 86 22.62 -4.16 -3.79
N VAL A 87 22.22 -4.90 -4.83
CA VAL A 87 21.30 -6.04 -4.72
C VAL A 87 22.05 -7.27 -5.21
N LYS A 88 22.16 -8.30 -4.39
CA LYS A 88 22.91 -9.52 -4.75
C LYS A 88 22.20 -10.79 -4.32
N GLN A 89 22.60 -11.87 -4.97
CA GLN A 89 22.29 -13.26 -4.66
C GLN A 89 23.59 -14.05 -4.69
N ILE A 90 23.72 -15.04 -3.80
CA ILE A 90 24.87 -15.93 -3.76
C ILE A 90 24.51 -17.22 -4.49
N GLY A 91 25.31 -17.60 -5.50
CA GLY A 91 25.02 -18.74 -6.38
C GLY A 91 23.61 -18.68 -6.96
N THR A 92 22.88 -19.78 -6.81
CA THR A 92 21.45 -19.90 -7.14
C THR A 92 20.59 -20.12 -5.91
N GLU A 93 21.09 -19.77 -4.72
CA GLU A 93 20.31 -19.83 -3.50
C GLU A 93 19.16 -18.85 -3.56
N ARG A 94 18.00 -19.23 -3.02
CA ARG A 94 16.79 -18.40 -3.02
C ARG A 94 16.84 -17.32 -1.93
N ILE A 95 17.94 -16.58 -1.87
CA ILE A 95 18.21 -15.53 -0.88
C ILE A 95 18.66 -14.26 -1.59
N VAL A 96 18.02 -13.14 -1.28
CA VAL A 96 18.39 -11.81 -1.79
C VAL A 96 18.95 -10.96 -0.67
N TYR A 97 20.03 -10.24 -0.97
CA TYR A 97 20.63 -9.25 -0.09
C TYR A 97 20.48 -7.86 -0.73
N LEU A 98 19.92 -6.91 0.01
CA LEU A 98 19.84 -5.50 -0.37
C LEU A 98 20.69 -4.70 0.62
N THR A 99 21.80 -4.15 0.13
CA THR A 99 22.70 -3.31 0.91
C THR A 99 22.30 -1.85 0.72
N LEU A 100 22.00 -1.18 1.84
CA LEU A 100 21.54 0.20 1.90
C LEU A 100 22.52 1.03 2.72
N SER A 101 22.92 2.20 2.23
CA SER A 101 23.92 3.05 2.90
C SER A 101 23.47 4.50 3.03
N TYR A 102 23.89 5.16 4.11
CA TYR A 102 23.70 6.59 4.34
C TYR A 102 24.85 7.12 5.19
N PHE A 103 25.74 7.90 4.56
CA PHE A 103 27.04 8.27 5.15
C PHE A 103 27.79 7.02 5.63
N GLU A 104 28.21 6.98 6.90
CA GLU A 104 28.93 5.86 7.52
C GLU A 104 28.02 4.70 7.97
N LYS A 105 26.69 4.83 7.83
CA LYS A 105 25.75 3.78 8.23
C LYS A 105 25.43 2.87 7.06
N GLU A 106 25.49 1.57 7.28
CA GLU A 106 25.10 0.55 6.30
C GLU A 106 24.20 -0.50 6.97
N PHE A 107 23.15 -0.91 6.25
CA PHE A 107 22.23 -1.97 6.62
C PHE A 107 22.08 -2.96 5.48
N VAL A 108 21.88 -4.23 5.83
CA VAL A 108 21.61 -5.30 4.87
C VAL A 108 20.24 -5.88 5.15
N ILE A 109 19.34 -5.80 4.18
CA ILE A 109 18.07 -6.53 4.20
C ILE A 109 18.29 -7.87 3.50
N ILE A 110 17.98 -8.95 4.18
CA ILE A 110 18.09 -10.32 3.67
C ILE A 110 16.69 -10.88 3.53
N VAL A 111 16.36 -11.37 2.34
CA VAL A 111 15.06 -12.00 2.06
C VAL A 111 15.30 -13.45 1.66
N GLU A 112 14.88 -14.36 2.51
CA GLU A 112 14.94 -15.80 2.29
C GLU A 112 13.62 -16.27 1.70
N LEU A 113 13.64 -16.81 0.47
CA LEU A 113 12.47 -17.24 -0.30
C LEU A 113 12.28 -18.76 -0.23
N PHE A 114 12.38 -19.31 0.98
CA PHE A 114 12.06 -20.71 1.30
C PHE A 114 10.56 -20.87 1.62
N SER A 115 10.14 -22.08 2.01
CA SER A 115 8.72 -22.42 2.23
C SER A 115 7.98 -21.41 3.13
N ASP A 116 8.51 -21.13 4.32
CA ASP A 116 7.94 -20.12 5.23
C ASP A 116 8.47 -18.71 4.98
N GLY A 117 9.62 -18.62 4.31
CA GLY A 117 10.39 -17.42 3.97
C GLY A 117 10.70 -16.47 5.13
N ASN A 118 11.70 -15.60 5.00
CA ASN A 118 12.06 -14.70 6.11
C ASN A 118 12.57 -13.36 5.58
N ILE A 119 12.26 -12.29 6.30
CA ILE A 119 12.84 -10.96 6.04
C ILE A 119 13.64 -10.59 7.26
N ILE A 120 14.94 -10.39 7.09
CA ILE A 120 15.91 -10.19 8.15
C ILE A 120 16.65 -8.88 7.87
N ILE A 121 16.88 -8.10 8.92
CA ILE A 121 17.56 -6.81 8.86
C ILE A 121 18.82 -6.92 9.69
N CYS A 122 19.96 -6.67 9.06
CA CYS A 122 21.27 -6.71 9.69
C CYS A 122 21.98 -5.36 9.62
N ASN A 123 22.94 -5.13 10.51
CA ASN A 123 23.94 -4.07 10.35
C ASN A 123 25.05 -4.49 9.35
N ASN A 124 26.03 -3.61 9.16
CA ASN A 124 27.24 -3.85 8.36
C ASN A 124 28.05 -5.09 8.77
N GLU A 125 28.04 -5.45 10.06
CA GLU A 125 28.71 -6.64 10.60
C GLU A 125 27.87 -7.91 10.45
N MET A 126 26.73 -7.87 9.76
CA MET A 126 25.79 -8.99 9.63
C MET A 126 25.16 -9.48 10.96
N LYS A 127 25.14 -8.62 11.99
CA LYS A 127 24.39 -8.82 13.23
C LYS A 127 22.91 -8.49 13.01
N ILE A 128 22.04 -9.41 13.41
CA ILE A 128 20.60 -9.30 13.18
C ILE A 128 19.99 -8.27 14.14
N LEU A 129 19.30 -7.28 13.58
CA LEU A 129 18.62 -6.20 14.30
C LEU A 129 17.12 -6.46 14.43
N ALA A 130 16.52 -7.04 13.41
CA ALA A 130 15.11 -7.43 13.37
C ALA A 130 14.88 -8.51 12.31
N LEU A 131 13.81 -9.29 12.45
CA LEU A 131 13.51 -10.43 11.59
C LEU A 131 12.02 -10.79 11.66
N SER A 132 11.43 -11.34 10.59
CA SER A 132 10.00 -11.69 10.56
C SER A 132 9.64 -12.78 11.58
N HIS A 133 10.42 -13.86 11.62
CA HIS A 133 10.29 -14.91 12.62
C HIS A 133 11.62 -15.58 12.95
N SER A 134 11.81 -15.96 14.23
CA SER A 134 13.05 -16.56 14.71
C SER A 134 13.17 -18.00 14.22
N ILE A 135 14.39 -18.43 13.92
CA ILE A 135 14.68 -19.80 13.47
C ILE A 135 15.59 -20.47 14.50
N ASN A 136 15.27 -21.70 14.90
CA ASN A 136 16.11 -22.51 15.76
C ASN A 136 16.11 -23.95 15.26
N VAL A 137 17.07 -24.27 14.38
CA VAL A 137 17.24 -25.60 13.77
C VAL A 137 18.66 -26.10 14.01
N ARG A 138 18.89 -27.41 13.84
CA ARG A 138 20.17 -28.06 14.19
C ARG A 138 21.41 -27.38 13.60
N HIS A 139 21.32 -26.89 12.36
CA HIS A 139 22.43 -26.31 11.63
C HIS A 139 22.48 -24.77 11.72
N ARG A 140 21.48 -24.11 12.34
CA ARG A 140 21.36 -22.64 12.30
C ARG A 140 20.38 -22.09 13.33
N GLN A 141 20.78 -21.00 13.99
CA GLN A 141 19.90 -20.22 14.87
C GLN A 141 19.88 -18.75 14.43
N LEU A 142 18.69 -18.19 14.22
CA LEU A 142 18.47 -16.77 13.92
C LEU A 142 17.59 -16.13 14.98
N ARG A 143 18.16 -15.15 15.68
CA ARG A 143 17.45 -14.32 16.66
C ARG A 143 18.00 -12.91 16.65
N VAL A 144 17.24 -11.96 17.18
CA VAL A 144 17.72 -10.58 17.32
C VAL A 144 18.99 -10.56 18.19
N GLY A 145 20.01 -9.87 17.72
CA GLY A 145 21.32 -9.75 18.36
C GLY A 145 22.34 -10.82 17.99
N SER A 146 21.94 -11.92 17.31
CA SER A 146 22.90 -12.93 16.83
C SER A 146 23.49 -12.56 15.47
N GLN A 147 24.61 -13.20 15.13
CA GLN A 147 25.18 -13.13 13.79
C GLN A 147 24.28 -13.87 12.80
N TYR A 148 24.09 -13.30 11.60
CA TYR A 148 23.45 -14.00 10.50
C TYR A 148 24.36 -15.10 9.96
N VAL A 149 23.85 -16.31 9.89
CA VAL A 149 24.49 -17.48 9.29
C VAL A 149 23.65 -17.88 8.09
N GLN A 150 24.21 -18.38 7.00
CA GLN A 150 23.43 -18.88 5.85
C GLN A 150 22.96 -20.33 6.08
N PRO A 151 21.91 -20.82 5.38
CA PRO A 151 21.69 -22.25 5.29
C PRO A 151 22.90 -22.95 4.62
N PRO A 152 23.09 -24.26 4.83
CA PRO A 152 24.11 -25.04 4.14
C PRO A 152 23.97 -24.86 2.63
N LEU A 153 25.09 -24.63 1.94
CA LEU A 153 25.12 -24.44 0.49
C LEU A 153 24.95 -25.78 -0.23
N ASP A 154 24.24 -25.78 -1.36
CA ASP A 154 24.29 -26.90 -2.29
C ASP A 154 25.69 -27.01 -2.94
N ASN A 155 26.13 -28.25 -3.18
CA ASN A 155 27.52 -28.52 -3.56
C ASN A 155 27.87 -28.17 -5.03
N LEU A 156 26.89 -28.00 -5.92
CA LEU A 156 27.12 -27.78 -7.35
C LEU A 156 26.78 -26.34 -7.76
N ASP A 157 27.76 -25.63 -8.32
CA ASP A 157 27.55 -24.32 -8.95
C ASP A 157 26.98 -24.49 -10.36
N ILE A 158 25.65 -24.48 -10.47
CA ILE A 158 24.96 -24.64 -11.76
C ILE A 158 25.21 -23.48 -12.74
N LEU A 159 25.78 -22.35 -12.30
CA LEU A 159 26.10 -21.24 -13.21
C LEU A 159 27.40 -21.49 -13.98
N ASN A 160 28.29 -22.31 -13.43
CA ASN A 160 29.60 -22.64 -14.00
C ASN A 160 29.78 -24.15 -14.17
N MET A 161 28.68 -24.89 -14.35
CA MET A 161 28.72 -26.34 -14.53
C MET A 161 29.45 -26.75 -15.81
N THR A 162 30.03 -27.93 -15.77
CA THR A 162 30.76 -28.58 -16.86
C THR A 162 30.13 -29.93 -17.18
N GLU A 163 30.45 -30.49 -18.35
CA GLU A 163 29.98 -31.83 -18.74
C GLU A 163 30.38 -32.91 -17.72
N LYS A 164 31.54 -32.75 -17.06
CA LYS A 164 32.02 -33.66 -16.02
C LYS A 164 31.09 -33.76 -14.81
N ASP A 165 30.32 -32.71 -14.53
CA ASP A 165 29.38 -32.69 -13.41
C ASP A 165 28.15 -33.60 -13.67
N PHE A 166 27.93 -34.00 -14.93
CA PHE A 166 26.87 -34.94 -15.32
C PHE A 166 27.32 -36.40 -15.35
N GLU A 167 28.61 -36.69 -15.40
CA GLU A 167 29.16 -38.05 -15.41
C GLU A 167 28.67 -38.95 -14.26
N PRO A 168 28.46 -38.46 -13.02
CA PRO A 168 27.94 -39.27 -11.92
C PRO A 168 26.54 -39.87 -12.15
N ILE A 169 25.79 -39.38 -13.13
CA ILE A 169 24.47 -39.93 -13.47
C ILE A 169 24.53 -41.42 -13.82
N ARG A 170 25.66 -41.89 -14.39
CA ARG A 170 25.84 -43.31 -14.76
C ARG A 170 26.02 -44.24 -13.58
N SER A 171 26.35 -43.70 -12.41
CA SER A 171 26.62 -44.50 -11.21
C SER A 171 25.38 -44.63 -10.30
N THR A 172 24.19 -44.29 -10.82
CA THR A 172 22.96 -44.30 -10.03
C THR A 172 21.81 -45.02 -10.72
N SER A 173 21.03 -45.74 -9.93
CA SER A 173 19.82 -46.44 -10.37
C SER A 173 18.57 -45.56 -10.32
N ILE A 174 18.69 -44.28 -9.92
CA ILE A 174 17.55 -43.36 -9.90
C ILE A 174 17.23 -42.84 -11.31
N ALA A 175 15.97 -42.48 -11.53
CA ALA A 175 15.52 -41.90 -12.79
C ALA A 175 16.24 -40.58 -13.13
N VAL A 176 16.54 -40.37 -14.41
CA VAL A 176 17.25 -39.18 -14.94
C VAL A 176 16.63 -37.88 -14.43
N ALA A 177 15.30 -37.70 -14.53
CA ALA A 177 14.65 -36.47 -14.06
C ALA A 177 14.83 -36.25 -12.55
N LYS A 178 14.79 -37.32 -11.75
CA LYS A 178 14.99 -37.23 -10.29
C LYS A 178 16.45 -36.88 -9.97
N TRP A 179 17.40 -37.43 -10.71
CA TRP A 179 18.81 -37.09 -10.58
C TRP A 179 19.05 -35.61 -10.92
N ILE A 180 18.57 -35.13 -12.07
CA ILE A 180 18.70 -33.73 -12.49
C ILE A 180 18.11 -32.79 -11.44
N GLY A 181 16.91 -33.09 -10.93
CA GLY A 181 16.30 -32.25 -9.89
C GLY A 181 17.09 -32.20 -8.59
N LYS A 182 17.67 -33.33 -8.16
CA LYS A 182 18.50 -33.41 -6.96
C LYS A 182 19.85 -32.71 -7.15
N THR A 183 20.46 -32.85 -8.32
CA THR A 183 21.81 -32.33 -8.60
C THR A 183 21.80 -30.84 -8.93
N LEU A 184 20.83 -30.39 -9.74
CA LEU A 184 20.76 -28.99 -10.20
C LEU A 184 19.85 -28.10 -9.33
N GLY A 185 19.06 -28.68 -8.42
CA GLY A 185 18.12 -27.91 -7.59
C GLY A 185 17.02 -27.18 -8.38
N LEU A 186 16.76 -27.61 -9.63
CA LEU A 186 15.80 -26.95 -10.51
C LEU A 186 14.37 -27.43 -10.27
N PRO A 187 13.36 -26.55 -10.38
CA PRO A 187 11.96 -26.96 -10.38
C PRO A 187 11.62 -27.96 -11.49
N ARG A 188 10.61 -28.81 -11.22
CA ARG A 188 10.11 -29.84 -12.13
C ARG A 188 9.89 -29.37 -13.57
N LYS A 189 9.33 -28.17 -13.75
CA LYS A 189 9.06 -27.58 -15.08
C LYS A 189 10.31 -27.47 -15.97
N TYR A 190 11.47 -27.16 -15.38
CA TYR A 190 12.74 -27.10 -16.12
C TYR A 190 13.33 -28.48 -16.34
N ILE A 191 13.16 -29.40 -15.38
CA ILE A 191 13.64 -30.79 -15.53
C ILE A 191 12.95 -31.46 -16.71
N GLU A 192 11.62 -31.33 -16.80
CA GLU A 192 10.83 -31.91 -17.89
C GLU A 192 11.30 -31.34 -19.24
N GLU A 193 11.51 -30.02 -19.31
CA GLU A 193 12.00 -29.36 -20.52
C GLU A 193 13.44 -29.77 -20.89
N ILE A 194 14.35 -29.90 -19.93
CA ILE A 194 15.71 -30.40 -20.15
C ILE A 194 15.65 -31.80 -20.77
N THR A 195 14.87 -32.71 -20.18
CA THR A 195 14.77 -34.09 -20.69
C THR A 195 14.14 -34.15 -22.08
N ARG A 196 13.16 -33.27 -22.35
CA ARG A 196 12.49 -33.15 -23.65
C ARG A 196 13.45 -32.66 -24.74
N LEU A 197 14.21 -31.58 -24.49
CA LEU A 197 15.18 -31.03 -25.43
C LEU A 197 16.34 -31.99 -25.68
N ALA A 198 16.82 -32.67 -24.63
CA ALA A 198 17.88 -33.67 -24.73
C ALA A 198 17.43 -34.97 -25.42
N LYS A 199 16.12 -35.16 -25.61
CA LYS A 199 15.49 -36.39 -26.11
C LYS A 199 15.88 -37.61 -25.29
N VAL A 200 15.87 -37.46 -23.97
CA VAL A 200 16.15 -38.54 -23.00
C VAL A 200 14.88 -38.79 -22.20
N GLU A 201 14.46 -40.06 -22.10
CA GLU A 201 13.27 -40.41 -21.34
C GLU A 201 13.46 -40.08 -19.85
N SER A 202 12.56 -39.28 -19.28
CA SER A 202 12.65 -38.78 -17.91
C SER A 202 12.72 -39.88 -16.84
N LYS A 203 12.12 -41.05 -17.13
CA LYS A 203 12.06 -42.23 -16.25
C LYS A 203 13.20 -43.22 -16.44
N LYS A 204 14.03 -43.05 -17.48
CA LYS A 204 15.20 -43.89 -17.73
C LYS A 204 16.12 -43.86 -16.50
N LYS A 205 16.71 -45.00 -16.13
CA LYS A 205 17.66 -45.03 -15.02
C LYS A 205 18.99 -44.41 -15.45
N GLY A 206 19.66 -43.73 -14.51
CA GLY A 206 20.94 -43.09 -14.78
C GLY A 206 22.03 -44.04 -15.31
N GLU A 207 22.09 -45.26 -14.78
CA GLU A 207 23.00 -46.33 -15.22
C GLU A 207 22.84 -46.75 -16.69
N ASP A 208 21.66 -46.51 -17.28
CA ASP A 208 21.36 -46.86 -18.67
C ASP A 208 21.64 -45.70 -19.66
N VAL A 209 22.14 -44.55 -19.18
CA VAL A 209 22.35 -43.34 -19.99
C VAL A 209 23.70 -43.38 -20.72
N SER A 210 23.68 -43.11 -22.04
CA SER A 210 24.88 -43.07 -22.87
C SER A 210 25.65 -41.75 -22.76
N ASN A 211 26.93 -41.73 -23.16
CA ASN A 211 27.75 -40.51 -23.14
C ASN A 211 27.17 -39.40 -24.02
N GLU A 212 26.56 -39.76 -25.16
CA GLU A 212 25.89 -38.78 -26.02
C GLU A 212 24.64 -38.20 -25.36
N GLU A 213 23.88 -39.01 -24.63
CA GLU A 213 22.72 -38.55 -23.85
C GLU A 213 23.15 -37.62 -22.71
N ILE A 214 24.25 -37.93 -22.01
CA ILE A 214 24.84 -37.08 -20.97
C ILE A 214 25.20 -35.70 -21.54
N LYS A 215 25.90 -35.67 -22.68
CA LYS A 215 26.26 -34.43 -23.35
C LYS A 215 25.02 -33.62 -23.72
N ARG A 216 23.99 -34.24 -24.32
CA ARG A 216 22.73 -33.56 -24.66
C ARG A 216 21.99 -33.02 -23.43
N LEU A 217 22.01 -33.75 -22.32
CA LEU A 217 21.44 -33.30 -21.05
C LEU A 217 22.17 -32.09 -20.49
N PHE A 218 23.51 -32.12 -20.50
CA PHE A 218 24.36 -31.00 -20.10
C PHE A 218 24.12 -29.77 -20.98
N ASP A 219 24.15 -29.93 -22.30
CA ASP A 219 23.93 -28.84 -23.26
C ASP A 219 22.55 -28.20 -23.07
N SER A 220 21.51 -29.02 -22.92
CA SER A 220 20.13 -28.55 -22.71
C SER A 220 19.96 -27.83 -21.36
N ALA A 221 20.54 -28.37 -20.28
CA ALA A 221 20.52 -27.74 -18.96
C ALA A 221 21.23 -26.39 -18.97
N THR A 222 22.44 -26.34 -19.54
CA THR A 222 23.22 -25.12 -19.70
C THR A 222 22.49 -24.08 -20.53
N GLN A 223 21.84 -24.49 -21.63
CA GLN A 223 21.04 -23.60 -22.47
C GLN A 223 19.87 -22.98 -21.68
N ILE A 224 19.10 -23.78 -20.95
CA ILE A 224 17.95 -23.30 -20.17
C ILE A 224 18.40 -22.34 -19.07
N VAL A 225 19.41 -22.72 -18.28
CA VAL A 225 19.94 -21.87 -17.20
C VAL A 225 20.44 -20.54 -17.77
N ASN A 226 21.21 -20.57 -18.86
CA ASN A 226 21.71 -19.35 -19.49
C ASN A 226 20.59 -18.48 -20.06
N ASN A 227 19.58 -19.05 -20.72
CA ASN A 227 18.46 -18.29 -21.27
C ASN A 227 17.68 -17.57 -20.16
N VAL A 228 17.42 -18.25 -19.04
CA VAL A 228 16.72 -17.66 -17.90
C VAL A 228 17.56 -16.57 -17.24
N VAL A 229 18.83 -16.86 -16.90
CA VAL A 229 19.69 -15.94 -16.14
C VAL A 229 20.10 -14.70 -16.94
N SER A 230 20.36 -14.86 -18.25
CA SER A 230 20.78 -13.76 -19.13
C SER A 230 19.65 -12.85 -19.58
N GLY A 231 18.38 -13.26 -19.40
CA GLY A 231 17.23 -12.48 -19.84
C GLY A 231 16.81 -12.72 -21.29
N LYS A 232 17.28 -13.79 -21.94
CA LYS A 232 16.77 -14.24 -23.25
C LYS A 232 15.40 -14.91 -23.07
N HIS A 233 14.45 -14.10 -22.61
CA HIS A 233 13.13 -14.54 -22.21
C HIS A 233 12.18 -14.59 -23.41
N ASP A 234 11.30 -15.58 -23.38
CA ASP A 234 10.11 -15.67 -24.21
C ASP A 234 8.94 -15.97 -23.25
N PRO A 235 8.53 -14.94 -22.47
CA PRO A 235 7.79 -15.17 -21.26
C PRO A 235 6.31 -15.46 -21.54
N GLU A 236 5.75 -16.34 -20.74
CA GLU A 236 4.36 -16.76 -20.82
C GLU A 236 3.71 -16.81 -19.43
N ILE A 237 2.41 -16.61 -19.40
CA ILE A 237 1.59 -16.78 -18.21
C ILE A 237 0.66 -17.97 -18.44
N VAL A 238 0.63 -18.89 -17.49
CA VAL A 238 -0.22 -20.07 -17.55
C VAL A 238 -1.35 -19.89 -16.55
N ARG A 239 -2.59 -20.03 -17.03
CA ARG A 239 -3.81 -19.89 -16.24
C ARG A 239 -4.52 -21.23 -16.13
N ASN A 240 -4.08 -22.05 -15.17
CA ASN A 240 -4.77 -23.27 -14.76
C ASN A 240 -5.43 -23.04 -13.38
N ASP A 241 -5.64 -24.10 -12.57
CA ASP A 241 -6.12 -23.97 -11.18
C ASP A 241 -5.26 -23.03 -10.34
N GLU A 242 -3.96 -22.97 -10.62
CA GLU A 242 -3.05 -21.94 -10.12
C GLU A 242 -2.43 -21.15 -11.28
N MET A 243 -2.33 -19.84 -11.10
CA MET A 243 -1.67 -18.94 -12.04
C MET A 243 -0.17 -18.86 -11.75
N TYR A 244 0.64 -19.02 -12.79
CA TYR A 244 2.10 -18.89 -12.71
C TYR A 244 2.71 -18.36 -14.00
N VAL A 245 3.97 -17.93 -13.91
CA VAL A 245 4.70 -17.30 -15.01
C VAL A 245 5.94 -18.12 -15.32
N ASN A 246 6.25 -18.28 -16.60
CA ASN A 246 7.52 -18.84 -17.03
C ASN A 246 8.32 -17.76 -17.78
N PRO A 247 9.64 -17.62 -17.51
CA PRO A 247 10.50 -16.70 -18.25
C PRO A 247 10.81 -17.20 -19.68
N ILE A 248 10.70 -18.49 -19.92
CA ILE A 248 10.88 -19.14 -21.23
C ILE A 248 9.64 -19.96 -21.52
N SER A 249 9.32 -20.12 -22.80
CA SER A 249 8.15 -20.92 -23.19
C SER A 249 8.39 -22.41 -22.96
N LEU A 250 7.47 -23.06 -22.24
CA LEU A 250 7.56 -24.49 -21.92
C LEU A 250 6.49 -25.33 -22.66
N GLY A 251 5.69 -24.71 -23.54
CA GLY A 251 4.70 -25.40 -24.36
C GLY A 251 3.53 -25.99 -23.57
N GLY A 252 3.18 -25.41 -22.42
CA GLY A 252 2.03 -25.83 -21.62
C GLY A 252 0.69 -25.43 -22.23
N GLU A 253 -0.37 -26.19 -21.94
CA GLU A 253 -1.74 -25.79 -22.27
C GLU A 253 -2.15 -24.53 -21.49
N ASN A 254 -3.05 -23.71 -22.05
CA ASN A 254 -3.52 -22.43 -21.47
C ASN A 254 -2.42 -21.39 -21.19
N SER A 255 -1.38 -21.35 -22.04
CA SER A 255 -0.32 -20.33 -21.98
C SER A 255 -0.62 -19.12 -22.86
N GLU A 256 -0.46 -17.91 -22.32
CA GLU A 256 -0.51 -16.66 -23.07
C GLU A 256 0.85 -15.95 -23.03
N LYS A 257 1.28 -15.37 -24.16
CA LYS A 257 2.50 -14.56 -24.23
C LYS A 257 2.33 -13.24 -23.49
N ILE A 258 3.38 -12.80 -22.80
CA ILE A 258 3.40 -11.55 -22.05
C ILE A 258 4.59 -10.66 -22.46
N ALA A 259 4.50 -9.37 -22.17
CA ALA A 259 5.51 -8.40 -22.58
C ALA A 259 6.87 -8.61 -21.91
N SER A 260 6.88 -8.99 -20.63
CA SER A 260 8.10 -9.30 -19.89
C SER A 260 7.83 -10.24 -18.73
N PHE A 261 8.83 -11.01 -18.32
CA PHE A 261 8.75 -11.86 -17.12
C PHE A 261 8.39 -11.04 -15.87
N MET A 262 8.91 -9.81 -15.75
CA MET A 262 8.63 -8.94 -14.60
C MET A 262 7.18 -8.47 -14.57
N ASP A 263 6.58 -8.09 -15.69
CA ASP A 263 5.17 -7.70 -15.76
C ASP A 263 4.23 -8.88 -15.45
N GLY A 264 4.62 -10.10 -15.87
CA GLY A 264 3.90 -11.31 -15.50
C GLY A 264 3.93 -11.56 -14.00
N LEU A 265 5.12 -11.48 -13.39
CA LEU A 265 5.27 -11.64 -11.94
C LEU A 265 4.48 -10.59 -11.17
N ASP A 266 4.52 -9.32 -11.62
CA ASP A 266 3.72 -8.27 -11.00
C ASP A 266 2.23 -8.60 -11.00
N THR A 267 1.72 -9.13 -12.12
CA THR A 267 0.33 -9.57 -12.24
C THR A 267 0.01 -10.70 -11.26
N VAL A 268 0.73 -11.83 -11.36
CA VAL A 268 0.44 -13.05 -10.57
C VAL A 268 0.64 -12.83 -9.07
N PHE A 269 1.72 -12.17 -8.68
CA PHE A 269 2.03 -11.96 -7.27
C PHE A 269 1.14 -10.90 -6.64
N THR A 270 0.80 -9.84 -7.36
CA THR A 270 -0.19 -8.86 -6.86
C THR A 270 -1.54 -9.53 -6.66
N GLU A 271 -2.03 -10.30 -7.63
CA GLU A 271 -3.30 -11.03 -7.51
C GLU A 271 -3.29 -12.02 -6.33
N SER A 272 -2.19 -12.74 -6.13
CA SER A 272 -2.01 -13.63 -4.97
C SER A 272 -2.13 -12.88 -3.64
N ILE A 273 -1.52 -11.70 -3.52
CA ILE A 273 -1.63 -10.85 -2.32
C ILE A 273 -3.08 -10.40 -2.11
N LEU A 274 -3.74 -9.94 -3.17
CA LEU A 274 -5.12 -9.44 -3.08
C LEU A 274 -6.08 -10.55 -2.69
N THR A 275 -5.98 -11.74 -3.28
CA THR A 275 -6.84 -12.89 -2.98
C THR A 275 -6.63 -13.40 -1.55
N LYS A 276 -5.37 -13.48 -1.08
CA LYS A 276 -5.08 -13.75 0.34
C LYS A 276 -5.66 -12.68 1.25
N GLY A 277 -5.51 -11.41 0.88
CA GLY A 277 -6.04 -10.29 1.66
C GLY A 277 -7.56 -10.29 1.80
N LYS A 278 -8.28 -10.59 0.72
CA LYS A 278 -9.74 -10.78 0.74
C LYS A 278 -10.16 -11.87 1.72
N THR A 279 -9.45 -13.00 1.71
CA THR A 279 -9.71 -14.14 2.59
C THR A 279 -9.43 -13.80 4.07
N ILE A 280 -8.36 -13.05 4.34
CA ILE A 280 -8.01 -12.63 5.70
C ILE A 280 -9.05 -11.64 6.24
N GLN A 281 -9.40 -10.62 5.45
CA GLN A 281 -10.40 -9.64 5.84
C GLN A 281 -11.76 -10.29 6.08
N SER A 282 -12.22 -11.17 5.17
CA SER A 282 -13.50 -11.87 5.33
C SER A 282 -13.53 -12.69 6.62
N SER A 283 -12.49 -13.47 6.91
CA SER A 283 -12.40 -14.27 8.15
C SER A 283 -12.45 -13.42 9.42
N SER A 284 -11.77 -12.26 9.43
CA SER A 284 -11.80 -11.33 10.56
C SER A 284 -13.18 -10.73 10.77
N PHE A 285 -13.89 -10.38 9.69
CA PHE A 285 -15.27 -9.89 9.76
C PHE A 285 -16.21 -10.99 10.25
N THR A 286 -16.11 -12.21 9.73
CA THR A 286 -16.92 -13.36 10.18
C THR A 286 -16.75 -13.62 11.67
N LYS A 287 -15.52 -13.60 12.18
CA LYS A 287 -15.27 -13.76 13.62
C LYS A 287 -15.92 -12.66 14.45
N LYS A 288 -15.77 -11.40 14.03
CA LYS A 288 -16.35 -10.24 14.74
C LYS A 288 -17.88 -10.24 14.71
N ILE A 289 -18.47 -10.64 13.58
CA ILE A 289 -19.92 -10.83 13.43
C ILE A 289 -20.39 -11.89 14.43
N SER A 290 -19.74 -13.05 14.49
CA SER A 290 -20.09 -14.12 15.42
C SER A 290 -19.99 -13.71 16.90
N GLU A 291 -18.96 -12.92 17.26
CA GLU A 291 -18.82 -12.37 18.62
C GLU A 291 -19.97 -11.41 18.98
N LEU A 292 -20.37 -10.54 18.04
CA LEU A 292 -21.47 -9.60 18.25
C LEU A 292 -22.85 -10.30 18.29
N GLU A 293 -23.06 -11.30 17.43
CA GLU A 293 -24.28 -12.13 17.44
C GLU A 293 -24.43 -12.90 18.75
N THR A 294 -23.33 -13.47 19.27
CA THR A 294 -23.31 -14.15 20.57
C THR A 294 -23.72 -13.18 21.68
N ARG A 295 -23.15 -11.97 21.69
CA ARG A 295 -23.48 -10.92 22.67
C ARG A 295 -24.95 -10.49 22.57
N LEU A 296 -25.50 -10.35 21.36
CA LEU A 296 -26.93 -10.05 21.17
C LEU A 296 -27.80 -11.16 21.73
N GLY A 297 -27.44 -12.43 21.49
CA GLY A 297 -28.14 -13.58 22.05
C GLY A 297 -28.18 -13.56 23.59
N GLU A 298 -27.05 -13.23 24.24
CA GLU A 298 -26.97 -13.09 25.70
C GLU A 298 -27.82 -11.93 26.23
N GLN A 299 -27.79 -10.77 25.57
CA GLN A 299 -28.57 -9.59 25.96
C GLN A 299 -30.08 -9.83 25.82
N THR A 300 -30.52 -10.46 24.71
CA THR A 300 -31.92 -10.83 24.49
C THR A 300 -32.41 -11.82 25.54
N LYS A 301 -31.59 -12.82 25.89
CA LYS A 301 -31.90 -13.75 26.98
C LYS A 301 -32.02 -13.02 28.31
N ALA A 302 -31.10 -12.10 28.62
CA ALA A 302 -31.14 -11.31 29.84
C ALA A 302 -32.41 -10.46 29.95
N ILE A 303 -32.84 -9.80 28.87
CA ILE A 303 -34.12 -9.07 28.82
C ILE A 303 -35.27 -10.02 29.14
N LYS A 304 -35.35 -11.17 28.46
CA LYS A 304 -36.41 -12.16 28.68
C LYS A 304 -36.46 -12.60 30.15
N THR A 305 -35.32 -12.95 30.74
CA THR A 305 -35.23 -13.37 32.14
C THR A 305 -35.65 -12.27 33.11
N VAL A 306 -35.21 -11.02 32.91
CA VAL A 306 -35.59 -9.90 33.78
C VAL A 306 -37.07 -9.57 33.64
N THR A 307 -37.64 -9.63 32.44
CA THR A 307 -39.08 -9.46 32.18
C THR A 307 -39.89 -10.52 32.94
N GLU A 308 -39.57 -11.81 32.73
CA GLU A 308 -40.26 -12.93 33.40
C GLU A 308 -40.18 -12.81 34.93
N LYS A 309 -39.00 -12.48 35.49
CA LYS A 309 -38.84 -12.24 36.94
C LYS A 309 -39.71 -11.09 37.43
N SER A 310 -39.70 -9.96 36.72
CA SER A 310 -40.45 -8.77 37.13
C SER A 310 -41.97 -9.00 37.11
N GLU A 311 -42.47 -9.81 36.17
CA GLU A 311 -43.88 -10.19 36.06
C GLU A 311 -44.29 -11.12 37.20
N LYS A 312 -43.46 -12.11 37.54
CA LYS A 312 -43.72 -13.00 38.69
C LYS A 312 -43.80 -12.22 40.00
N ILE A 313 -42.90 -11.26 40.23
CA ILE A 313 -42.95 -10.39 41.41
C ILE A 313 -44.25 -9.56 41.44
N ALA A 314 -44.69 -9.05 40.29
CA ALA A 314 -45.95 -8.30 40.18
C ALA A 314 -47.18 -9.18 40.41
N ILE A 315 -47.17 -10.44 39.95
CA ILE A 315 -48.24 -11.42 40.21
C ILE A 315 -48.37 -11.67 41.71
N VAL A 316 -47.23 -11.88 42.40
CA VAL A 316 -47.22 -12.07 43.85
C VAL A 316 -47.76 -10.83 44.58
N ALA A 317 -47.37 -9.63 44.14
CA ALA A 317 -47.90 -8.38 44.69
C ALA A 317 -49.42 -8.26 44.53
N ASN A 318 -49.97 -8.63 43.36
CA ASN A 318 -51.41 -8.65 43.10
C ASN A 318 -52.14 -9.67 43.98
N SER A 319 -51.58 -10.88 44.15
CA SER A 319 -52.18 -11.89 45.03
C SER A 319 -52.24 -11.45 46.50
N LEU A 320 -51.28 -10.63 46.96
CA LEU A 320 -51.36 -10.03 48.30
C LEU A 320 -52.50 -9.01 48.41
N PHE A 321 -52.76 -8.21 47.37
CA PHE A 321 -53.91 -7.29 47.34
C PHE A 321 -55.26 -8.04 47.27
N GLU A 322 -55.35 -9.12 46.50
CA GLU A 322 -56.54 -9.98 46.48
C GLU A 322 -56.81 -10.59 47.86
N GLY A 323 -55.76 -10.99 48.58
CA GLY A 323 -55.86 -11.45 49.97
C GLY A 323 -56.45 -10.40 50.92
N VAL A 324 -56.10 -9.12 50.73
CA VAL A 324 -56.68 -8.00 51.49
C VAL A 324 -58.17 -7.83 51.16
N SER A 325 -58.56 -7.92 49.89
CA SER A 325 -59.97 -7.87 49.48
C SER A 325 -60.82 -9.03 50.03
N GLN A 326 -60.18 -10.15 50.39
CA GLN A 326 -60.81 -11.30 51.05
C GLN A 326 -60.84 -11.19 52.58
N GLY A 327 -60.43 -10.05 53.14
CA GLY A 327 -60.51 -9.76 54.58
C GLY A 327 -59.30 -10.23 55.40
N ILE A 328 -58.16 -10.52 54.77
CA ILE A 328 -56.94 -10.93 55.48
C ILE A 328 -56.14 -9.68 55.91
N SER A 329 -55.71 -9.64 57.18
CA SER A 329 -55.05 -8.49 57.79
C SER A 329 -53.57 -8.70 58.17
N SER A 330 -53.09 -9.96 58.18
CA SER A 330 -51.73 -10.30 58.61
C SER A 330 -50.97 -11.15 57.59
N MET A 331 -49.66 -10.93 57.51
CA MET A 331 -48.74 -11.66 56.62
C MET A 331 -48.45 -13.09 57.10
N ASP A 332 -48.64 -13.37 58.40
CA ASP A 332 -48.46 -14.69 59.03
C ASP A 332 -49.73 -15.56 58.96
N ASP A 333 -50.77 -15.13 58.21
CA ASP A 333 -51.97 -15.93 58.02
C ASP A 333 -51.68 -17.17 57.15
N SER A 334 -52.15 -18.33 57.61
CA SER A 334 -52.13 -19.60 56.88
C SER A 334 -52.65 -19.50 55.44
N LYS A 335 -53.64 -18.62 55.18
CA LYS A 335 -54.22 -18.37 53.85
C LYS A 335 -53.26 -17.62 52.93
N ILE A 336 -52.49 -16.66 53.45
CA ILE A 336 -51.44 -15.95 52.70
C ILE A 336 -50.29 -16.90 52.38
N THR A 337 -49.92 -17.77 53.33
CA THR A 337 -48.89 -18.80 53.11
C THR A 337 -49.29 -19.76 51.98
N ALA A 338 -50.58 -20.14 51.91
CA ALA A 338 -51.11 -20.96 50.81
C ALA A 338 -51.14 -20.21 49.46
N LEU A 339 -51.50 -18.92 49.47
CA LEU A 339 -51.50 -18.04 48.27
C LEU A 339 -50.09 -17.82 47.73
N LEU A 340 -49.09 -17.64 48.59
CA LEU A 340 -47.69 -17.50 48.22
C LEU A 340 -47.16 -18.81 47.60
N LYS A 341 -47.45 -19.96 48.21
CA LYS A 341 -47.09 -21.27 47.66
C LYS A 341 -47.70 -21.54 46.28
N LYS A 342 -48.94 -21.09 46.03
CA LYS A 342 -49.59 -21.20 44.71
C LYS A 342 -48.84 -20.42 43.62
N ASN A 343 -48.11 -19.37 44.00
CA ASN A 343 -47.30 -18.54 43.11
C ASN A 343 -45.78 -18.81 43.26
N ASN A 344 -45.39 -20.02 43.68
CA ASN A 344 -43.98 -20.42 43.89
C ASN A 344 -43.18 -19.43 44.75
N SER A 345 -43.82 -18.86 45.77
CA SER A 345 -43.23 -17.89 46.67
C SER A 345 -43.31 -18.36 48.12
N GLU A 346 -42.31 -18.02 48.91
CA GLU A 346 -42.24 -18.42 50.32
C GLU A 346 -41.60 -17.34 51.19
N ILE A 347 -41.96 -17.34 52.48
CA ILE A 347 -41.32 -16.47 53.47
C ILE A 347 -40.15 -17.24 54.08
N VAL A 348 -38.95 -16.67 53.99
CA VAL A 348 -37.71 -17.26 54.51
C VAL A 348 -37.02 -16.28 55.46
N LYS A 349 -36.51 -16.79 56.59
CA LYS A 349 -35.71 -16.03 57.55
C LYS A 349 -34.25 -16.42 57.45
N GLU A 350 -33.39 -15.44 57.21
CA GLU A 350 -31.93 -15.63 57.15
C GLU A 350 -31.25 -14.62 58.09
N LYS A 351 -30.44 -15.10 59.03
CA LYS A 351 -29.68 -14.27 59.99
C LYS A 351 -30.55 -13.20 60.70
N GLY A 352 -31.80 -13.55 61.04
CA GLY A 352 -32.73 -12.65 61.73
C GLY A 352 -33.47 -11.65 60.83
N ILE A 353 -33.27 -11.68 59.51
CA ILE A 353 -33.97 -10.84 58.54
C ILE A 353 -34.99 -11.70 57.77
N THR A 354 -36.22 -11.19 57.64
CA THR A 354 -37.29 -11.86 56.87
C THR A 354 -37.25 -11.43 55.40
N TYR A 355 -37.33 -12.39 54.51
CA TYR A 355 -37.40 -12.21 53.07
C TYR A 355 -38.63 -12.90 52.51
N LEU A 356 -39.27 -12.28 51.53
CA LEU A 356 -40.18 -12.93 50.61
C LEU A 356 -39.36 -13.40 49.42
N LYS A 357 -39.26 -14.71 49.27
CA LYS A 357 -38.57 -15.35 48.16
C LYS A 357 -39.58 -15.63 47.05
N VAL A 358 -39.37 -15.01 45.90
CA VAL A 358 -40.15 -15.23 44.67
C VAL A 358 -39.22 -15.96 43.70
N GLU A 359 -39.40 -17.28 43.59
CA GLU A 359 -38.43 -18.18 42.96
C GLU A 359 -37.00 -18.03 43.54
N ASP A 360 -36.07 -17.43 42.80
CA ASP A 360 -34.68 -17.24 43.22
C ASP A 360 -34.40 -15.84 43.80
N GLU A 361 -35.35 -14.91 43.71
CA GLU A 361 -35.18 -13.53 44.19
C GLU A 361 -35.64 -13.37 45.63
N LYS A 362 -34.82 -12.71 46.45
CA LYS A 362 -35.09 -12.46 47.87
C LYS A 362 -35.38 -10.98 48.12
N ILE A 363 -36.62 -10.67 48.47
CA ILE A 363 -37.09 -9.31 48.71
C ILE A 363 -37.29 -9.13 50.21
N LYS A 364 -36.59 -8.18 50.83
CA LYS A 364 -36.69 -7.94 52.27
C LYS A 364 -38.11 -7.46 52.61
N ILE A 365 -38.74 -8.09 53.61
CA ILE A 365 -40.08 -7.73 54.09
C ILE A 365 -40.09 -7.58 55.61
N ASP A 366 -41.05 -6.82 56.13
CA ASP A 366 -41.33 -6.72 57.56
C ASP A 366 -42.70 -7.34 57.84
N LEU A 367 -42.74 -8.34 58.73
CA LEU A 367 -43.96 -9.06 59.09
C LEU A 367 -44.94 -8.19 59.91
N ASN A 368 -44.45 -7.12 60.52
CA ASN A 368 -45.29 -6.16 61.26
C ASN A 368 -45.91 -5.10 60.34
N SER A 369 -45.50 -5.06 59.07
CA SER A 369 -46.07 -4.15 58.08
C SER A 369 -47.36 -4.71 57.50
N SER A 370 -48.27 -3.82 57.11
CA SER A 370 -49.53 -4.22 56.49
C SER A 370 -49.31 -4.93 55.14
N LEU A 371 -50.23 -5.82 54.76
CA LEU A 371 -50.25 -6.49 53.46
C LEU A 371 -50.14 -5.50 52.27
N PRO A 372 -50.88 -4.37 52.23
CA PRO A 372 -50.72 -3.32 51.21
C PRO A 372 -49.32 -2.70 51.15
N THR A 373 -48.68 -2.51 52.31
CA THR A 373 -47.30 -1.99 52.40
C THR A 373 -46.32 -2.96 51.75
N THR A 374 -46.47 -4.25 52.02
CA THR A 374 -45.60 -5.30 51.44
C THR A 374 -45.86 -5.49 49.94
N ALA A 375 -47.12 -5.47 49.50
CA ALA A 375 -47.47 -5.48 48.08
C ALA A 375 -46.87 -4.27 47.33
N SER A 376 -46.88 -3.09 47.96
CA SER A 376 -46.25 -1.88 47.42
C SER A 376 -44.73 -2.01 47.30
N ALA A 377 -44.07 -2.65 48.28
CA ALA A 377 -42.64 -2.93 48.22
C ALA A 377 -42.28 -3.87 47.05
N LEU A 378 -43.08 -4.91 46.81
CA LEU A 378 -42.93 -5.82 45.66
C LEU A 378 -43.14 -5.10 44.33
N PHE A 379 -44.16 -4.24 44.22
CA PHE A 379 -44.37 -3.43 43.02
C PHE A 379 -43.20 -2.48 42.74
N ASN A 380 -42.63 -1.88 43.78
CA ASN A 380 -41.46 -1.03 43.64
C ASN A 380 -40.24 -1.83 43.16
N GLU A 381 -40.03 -3.05 43.68
CA GLU A 381 -38.94 -3.91 43.21
C GLU A 381 -39.17 -4.40 41.77
N SER A 382 -40.40 -4.78 41.40
CA SER A 382 -40.77 -5.10 40.00
C SER A 382 -40.53 -3.92 39.06
N LYS A 383 -40.94 -2.70 39.45
CA LYS A 383 -40.68 -1.47 38.68
C LYS A 383 -39.18 -1.19 38.53
N LYS A 384 -38.40 -1.41 39.59
CA LYS A 384 -36.95 -1.23 39.58
C LYS A 384 -36.26 -2.24 38.65
N GLN A 385 -36.68 -3.50 38.64
CA GLN A 385 -36.19 -4.50 37.69
C GLN A 385 -36.58 -4.16 36.25
N LYS A 386 -37.83 -3.71 36.02
CA LYS A 386 -38.28 -3.23 34.70
C LYS A 386 -37.48 -2.02 34.22
N ALA A 387 -37.07 -1.12 35.11
CA ALA A 387 -36.21 0.01 34.76
C ALA A 387 -34.81 -0.44 34.28
N ALA A 388 -34.31 -1.60 34.76
CA ALA A 388 -33.06 -2.16 34.28
C ALA A 388 -33.16 -2.66 32.82
N ILE A 389 -34.33 -3.12 32.37
CA ILE A 389 -34.59 -3.54 30.98
C ILE A 389 -34.24 -2.41 30.01
N GLY A 390 -34.69 -1.18 30.28
CA GLY A 390 -34.42 -0.03 29.41
C GLY A 390 -32.92 0.27 29.25
N SER A 391 -32.09 -0.12 30.22
CA SER A 391 -30.62 -0.01 30.11
C SER A 391 -30.01 -1.13 29.26
N ILE A 392 -30.55 -2.34 29.36
CA ILE A 392 -30.15 -3.49 28.54
C ILE A 392 -30.59 -3.30 27.07
N GLU A 393 -31.79 -2.78 26.83
CA GLU A 393 -32.30 -2.43 25.50
C GLU A 393 -31.43 -1.38 24.80
N LYS A 394 -30.96 -0.36 25.53
CA LYS A 394 -30.01 0.62 24.99
C LYS A 394 -28.69 -0.04 24.57
N LEU A 395 -28.20 -0.99 25.36
CA LEU A 395 -26.98 -1.74 25.05
C LEU A 395 -27.18 -2.68 23.85
N LEU A 396 -28.35 -3.31 23.75
CA LEU A 396 -28.76 -4.15 22.62
C LEU A 396 -28.79 -3.32 21.34
N LYS A 397 -29.49 -2.18 21.33
CA LYS A 397 -29.53 -1.26 20.19
C LYS A 397 -28.13 -0.74 19.80
N LYS A 398 -27.25 -0.50 20.77
CA LYS A 398 -25.85 -0.13 20.49
C LYS A 398 -25.10 -1.27 19.80
N THR A 399 -25.31 -2.50 20.24
CA THR A 399 -24.69 -3.72 19.68
C THR A 399 -25.23 -4.02 18.28
N GLU A 400 -26.54 -3.86 18.03
CA GLU A 400 -27.18 -3.97 16.71
C GLU A 400 -26.60 -2.95 15.72
N ASN A 401 -26.50 -1.68 16.13
CA ASN A 401 -25.89 -0.64 15.31
C ASN A 401 -24.41 -0.93 15.02
N GLU A 402 -23.69 -1.54 15.96
CA GLU A 402 -22.31 -1.97 15.75
C GLU A 402 -22.23 -3.13 14.75
N LEU A 403 -23.12 -4.12 14.88
CA LEU A 403 -23.23 -5.24 13.95
C LEU A 403 -23.54 -4.77 12.53
N GLU A 404 -24.54 -3.90 12.35
CA GLU A 404 -24.90 -3.36 11.03
C GLU A 404 -23.72 -2.61 10.40
N LYS A 405 -22.98 -1.82 11.19
CA LYS A 405 -21.76 -1.14 10.73
C LYS A 405 -20.67 -2.12 10.33
N VAL A 406 -20.49 -3.21 11.07
CA VAL A 406 -19.47 -4.24 10.77
C VAL A 406 -19.85 -5.01 9.51
N VAL A 407 -21.12 -5.36 9.32
CA VAL A 407 -21.64 -6.02 8.11
C VAL A 407 -21.46 -5.13 6.88
N LYS A 408 -21.92 -3.87 6.93
CA LYS A 408 -21.73 -2.90 5.84
C LYS A 408 -20.25 -2.67 5.50
N LYS A 409 -19.40 -2.56 6.53
CA LYS A 409 -17.94 -2.48 6.34
C LYS A 409 -17.37 -3.74 5.72
N GLY A 410 -17.82 -4.93 6.14
CA GLY A 410 -17.40 -6.21 5.58
C GLY A 410 -17.75 -6.34 4.10
N GLU A 411 -18.94 -5.90 3.70
CA GLU A 411 -19.36 -5.89 2.28
C GLU A 411 -18.53 -4.94 1.43
N SER A 412 -18.24 -3.72 1.93
CA SER A 412 -17.41 -2.74 1.23
C SER A 412 -15.92 -3.11 1.21
N ALA A 413 -15.42 -3.79 2.26
CA ALA A 413 -14.03 -4.20 2.38
C ALA A 413 -13.67 -5.46 1.58
N LYS A 414 -14.64 -6.14 0.94
CA LYS A 414 -14.35 -7.27 0.02
C LYS A 414 -13.45 -6.87 -1.16
N GLN A 415 -13.31 -5.57 -1.45
CA GLN A 415 -12.37 -5.06 -2.43
C GLN A 415 -11.14 -4.48 -1.71
N VAL A 416 -10.03 -5.22 -1.73
CA VAL A 416 -8.72 -4.66 -1.39
C VAL A 416 -8.41 -3.58 -2.41
N SER A 417 -8.28 -2.33 -1.94
CA SER A 417 -8.07 -1.19 -2.82
C SER A 417 -6.64 -1.18 -3.38
N VAL A 418 -6.58 -0.88 -4.67
CA VAL A 418 -5.36 -0.89 -5.45
C VAL A 418 -5.30 0.38 -6.26
N THR A 419 -4.13 1.02 -6.32
CA THR A 419 -3.90 2.21 -7.16
C THR A 419 -2.78 1.91 -8.15
N GLN A 420 -3.06 2.04 -9.44
CA GLN A 420 -2.00 1.96 -10.46
C GLN A 420 -1.10 3.20 -10.37
N VAL A 421 0.20 2.97 -10.32
CA VAL A 421 1.24 3.99 -10.32
C VAL A 421 1.72 4.18 -11.75
N ARG A 422 1.32 5.31 -12.32
CA ARG A 422 1.70 5.71 -13.68
C ARG A 422 3.19 5.97 -13.81
N LYS A 423 3.78 5.54 -14.92
CA LYS A 423 5.13 5.98 -15.32
C LYS A 423 5.10 7.47 -15.63
N LYS A 424 5.63 8.29 -14.72
CA LYS A 424 5.73 9.75 -14.93
C LYS A 424 6.74 10.06 -16.02
N ASN A 425 6.43 11.03 -16.88
CA ASN A 425 7.36 11.61 -17.83
C ASN A 425 8.46 12.35 -17.09
N TRP A 426 9.63 12.46 -17.73
CA TRP A 426 10.81 13.09 -17.11
C TRP A 426 10.55 14.56 -16.71
N PHE A 427 9.68 15.28 -17.42
CA PHE A 427 9.38 16.68 -17.18
C PHE A 427 8.41 16.92 -16.03
N GLU A 428 7.60 15.94 -15.63
CA GLU A 428 6.58 16.09 -14.58
C GLU A 428 7.16 16.34 -13.19
N ARG A 429 8.46 16.08 -13.05
CA ARG A 429 9.21 16.43 -11.85
C ARG A 429 9.48 17.93 -11.71
N TYR A 430 9.26 18.71 -12.77
CA TYR A 430 9.30 20.18 -12.81
C TYR A 430 7.88 20.75 -12.89
N ARG A 431 7.73 22.07 -12.73
CA ARG A 431 6.53 22.75 -13.24
C ARG A 431 6.56 22.61 -14.75
N TRP A 432 5.43 22.34 -15.39
CA TRP A 432 5.43 22.14 -16.83
C TRP A 432 4.07 22.44 -17.40
N PHE A 433 3.98 22.71 -18.69
CA PHE A 433 2.73 22.72 -19.44
C PHE A 433 3.07 22.69 -20.93
N TYR A 434 2.10 22.35 -21.77
CA TYR A 434 2.21 22.58 -23.20
C TYR A 434 1.59 23.93 -23.50
N THR A 435 2.27 24.75 -24.29
CA THR A 435 1.70 25.98 -24.83
C THR A 435 0.54 25.66 -25.77
N THR A 436 -0.25 26.67 -26.13
CA THR A 436 -1.29 26.55 -27.15
C THR A 436 -0.78 26.05 -28.50
N ASP A 437 0.50 26.28 -28.79
CA ASP A 437 1.18 25.76 -29.99
C ASP A 437 1.73 24.32 -29.82
N GLY A 438 1.41 23.65 -28.71
CA GLY A 438 1.86 22.29 -28.42
C GLY A 438 3.32 22.18 -27.97
N VAL A 439 3.95 23.30 -27.59
CA VAL A 439 5.37 23.34 -27.23
C VAL A 439 5.55 23.13 -25.72
N LEU A 440 6.47 22.25 -25.33
CA LEU A 440 6.72 21.96 -23.91
C LEU A 440 7.43 23.13 -23.22
N ALA A 441 6.82 23.65 -22.15
CA ALA A 441 7.46 24.54 -21.20
C ALA A 441 7.77 23.78 -19.89
N ILE A 442 8.96 23.96 -19.33
CA ILE A 442 9.36 23.40 -18.03
C ILE A 442 9.97 24.46 -17.12
N GLY A 443 9.66 24.43 -15.83
CA GLY A 443 10.14 25.41 -14.85
C GLY A 443 10.49 24.80 -13.49
N GLY A 444 11.52 25.34 -12.84
CA GLY A 444 11.96 24.79 -11.57
C GLY A 444 10.95 25.02 -10.45
N ARG A 445 10.90 24.08 -9.51
CA ARG A 445 10.08 24.17 -8.29
C ARG A 445 10.84 24.79 -7.12
N ASP A 446 12.17 24.68 -7.15
CA ASP A 446 13.11 25.10 -6.13
C ASP A 446 14.50 25.36 -6.76
N SER A 447 15.46 25.78 -5.94
CA SER A 447 16.84 26.06 -6.38
C SER A 447 17.57 24.86 -7.00
N SER A 448 17.28 23.65 -6.53
CA SER A 448 17.94 22.42 -7.02
C SER A 448 17.37 22.00 -8.37
N SER A 449 16.07 22.13 -8.58
CA SER A 449 15.40 21.87 -9.85
C SER A 449 15.68 22.97 -10.88
N ASN A 450 15.75 24.25 -10.49
CA ASN A 450 16.27 25.33 -11.35
C ASN A 450 17.68 24.98 -11.87
N SER A 451 18.55 24.53 -10.96
CA SER A 451 19.90 24.08 -11.31
C SER A 451 19.90 22.91 -12.29
N ALA A 452 19.02 21.93 -12.09
CA ALA A 452 18.91 20.76 -12.95
C ALA A 452 18.43 21.13 -14.36
N ILE A 453 17.40 21.97 -14.47
CA ILE A 453 16.85 22.44 -15.74
C ILE A 453 17.92 23.13 -16.58
N ILE A 454 18.58 24.16 -16.05
CA ILE A 454 19.58 24.94 -16.80
C ILE A 454 20.83 24.13 -17.12
N ARG A 455 21.28 23.26 -16.20
CA ARG A 455 22.53 22.51 -16.44
C ARG A 455 22.32 21.30 -17.36
N LYS A 456 21.18 20.62 -17.28
CA LYS A 456 20.94 19.31 -17.93
C LYS A 456 19.97 19.33 -19.10
N HIS A 457 19.02 20.27 -19.12
CA HIS A 457 17.91 20.26 -20.08
C HIS A 457 17.91 21.45 -21.04
N LEU A 458 18.70 22.49 -20.76
CA LEU A 458 18.89 23.64 -21.64
C LEU A 458 19.65 23.23 -22.91
N GLN A 459 19.00 23.39 -24.06
CA GLN A 459 19.52 23.15 -25.40
C GLN A 459 19.66 24.46 -26.17
N LYS A 460 20.36 24.44 -27.32
CA LYS A 460 20.76 25.62 -28.10
C LYS A 460 19.60 26.52 -28.54
N ASN A 461 18.44 25.95 -28.81
CA ASN A 461 17.31 26.67 -29.40
C ASN A 461 16.19 27.00 -28.40
N ASP A 462 16.34 26.56 -27.15
CA ASP A 462 15.39 26.88 -26.08
C ASP A 462 15.36 28.39 -25.77
N LYS A 463 14.27 28.88 -25.17
CA LYS A 463 14.22 30.22 -24.55
C LYS A 463 14.17 30.10 -23.03
N VAL A 464 14.98 30.89 -22.35
CA VAL A 464 15.08 30.88 -20.87
C VAL A 464 14.33 32.07 -20.30
N PHE A 465 13.39 31.82 -19.40
CA PHE A 465 12.54 32.83 -18.76
C PHE A 465 12.87 32.98 -17.28
N HIS A 466 12.80 34.22 -16.80
CA HIS A 466 12.92 34.57 -15.39
C HIS A 466 12.21 35.91 -15.13
N ALA A 467 11.66 36.13 -13.93
CA ALA A 467 11.07 37.42 -13.54
C ALA A 467 12.13 38.34 -12.90
N GLU A 468 11.93 39.66 -12.85
CA GLU A 468 12.89 40.60 -12.23
C GLU A 468 12.91 40.58 -10.70
N MET A 469 12.55 39.45 -10.10
CA MET A 469 12.40 39.29 -8.66
C MET A 469 13.15 38.07 -8.15
N SER A 470 13.79 38.23 -6.99
CA SER A 470 14.43 37.13 -6.28
C SER A 470 13.42 36.05 -5.87
N GLY A 471 13.70 34.80 -6.22
CA GLY A 471 12.80 33.67 -6.00
C GLY A 471 11.87 33.37 -7.17
N SER A 472 12.09 33.97 -8.35
CA SER A 472 11.46 33.52 -9.59
C SER A 472 12.02 32.17 -10.04
N PRO A 473 11.19 31.28 -10.61
CA PRO A 473 11.68 30.07 -11.25
C PRO A 473 12.41 30.38 -12.56
N PHE A 474 13.36 29.52 -12.93
CA PHE A 474 13.84 29.47 -14.31
C PHE A 474 12.91 28.57 -15.12
N PHE A 475 12.28 29.12 -16.15
CA PHE A 475 11.49 28.38 -17.12
C PHE A 475 12.25 28.23 -18.44
N LEU A 476 12.07 27.09 -19.11
CA LEU A 476 12.51 26.83 -20.47
C LEU A 476 11.28 26.62 -21.33
N LEU A 477 11.20 27.37 -22.43
CA LEU A 477 10.38 26.98 -23.57
C LEU A 477 11.27 26.13 -24.49
N LYS A 478 10.93 24.85 -24.63
CA LYS A 478 11.68 23.91 -25.48
C LYS A 478 11.40 24.22 -26.95
N GLY A 479 12.38 24.17 -27.85
CA GLY A 479 12.05 24.27 -29.27
C GLY A 479 13.23 24.56 -30.16
N ASP A 480 13.08 24.25 -31.45
CA ASP A 480 14.11 24.46 -32.47
C ASP A 480 13.88 25.67 -33.38
N ASP A 481 12.69 26.31 -33.38
CA ASP A 481 12.40 27.65 -33.98
C ASP A 481 10.92 28.09 -33.87
N ALA A 482 10.05 27.36 -33.15
CA ALA A 482 8.59 27.57 -33.13
C ALA A 482 8.05 28.48 -31.99
N ALA A 483 8.86 29.39 -31.45
CA ALA A 483 8.41 30.26 -30.37
C ALA A 483 7.52 31.40 -30.92
N THR A 484 6.20 31.21 -30.90
CA THR A 484 5.25 32.27 -31.27
C THR A 484 5.15 33.32 -30.15
N PRO A 485 4.67 34.56 -30.45
CA PRO A 485 4.36 35.53 -29.42
C PRO A 485 3.39 35.02 -28.34
N ALA A 486 2.48 34.09 -28.69
CA ALA A 486 1.56 33.46 -27.76
C ALA A 486 2.32 32.55 -26.78
N SER A 487 3.13 31.62 -27.30
CA SER A 487 3.99 30.74 -26.49
C SER A 487 4.94 31.53 -25.56
N LEU A 488 5.54 32.62 -26.06
CA LEU A 488 6.39 33.49 -25.24
C LEU A 488 5.59 34.15 -24.10
N THR A 489 4.38 34.62 -24.39
CA THR A 489 3.49 35.25 -23.41
C THR A 489 3.03 34.26 -22.35
N GLU A 490 2.66 33.05 -22.76
CA GLU A 490 2.24 31.97 -21.87
C GLU A 490 3.32 31.54 -20.88
N VAL A 491 4.56 31.36 -21.35
CA VAL A 491 5.69 31.01 -20.48
C VAL A 491 6.10 32.17 -19.58
N ALA A 492 6.09 33.40 -20.09
CA ALA A 492 6.30 34.59 -19.25
C ALA A 492 5.23 34.69 -18.14
N HIS A 493 3.96 34.45 -18.49
CA HIS A 493 2.83 34.46 -17.55
C HIS A 493 3.03 33.44 -16.42
N ALA A 494 3.32 32.19 -16.78
CA ALA A 494 3.60 31.14 -15.81
C ALA A 494 4.83 31.45 -14.94
N THR A 495 5.89 32.03 -15.53
CA THR A 495 7.11 32.42 -14.81
C THR A 495 6.83 33.46 -13.73
N VAL A 496 6.00 34.47 -14.04
CA VAL A 496 5.54 35.47 -13.08
C VAL A 496 4.67 34.81 -11.99
N CYS A 497 3.66 34.03 -12.38
CA CYS A 497 2.70 33.43 -11.44
C CYS A 497 3.31 32.35 -10.53
N PHE A 498 4.43 31.73 -10.91
CA PHE A 498 5.14 30.79 -10.05
C PHE A 498 6.25 31.42 -9.21
N SER A 499 6.44 32.74 -9.33
CA SER A 499 7.36 33.51 -8.50
C SER A 499 6.69 34.01 -7.21
N LYS A 500 7.44 34.77 -6.39
CA LYS A 500 6.89 35.45 -5.20
C LYS A 500 5.75 36.43 -5.52
N VAL A 501 5.65 36.90 -6.76
CA VAL A 501 4.57 37.78 -7.23
C VAL A 501 3.19 37.22 -6.89
N TRP A 502 3.00 35.90 -7.00
CA TRP A 502 1.72 35.26 -6.63
C TRP A 502 1.43 35.36 -5.15
N LYS A 503 2.43 35.10 -4.31
CA LYS A 503 2.31 35.15 -2.86
C LYS A 503 1.99 36.56 -2.36
N GLU A 504 2.54 37.57 -3.03
CA GLU A 504 2.39 38.99 -2.67
C GLU A 504 1.23 39.68 -3.42
N ALA A 505 0.58 39.00 -4.36
CA ALA A 505 -0.47 39.53 -5.24
C ALA A 505 -0.06 40.84 -5.97
N PHE A 506 1.19 40.90 -6.45
CA PHE A 506 1.74 42.11 -7.09
C PHE A 506 1.44 42.17 -8.61
N TYR A 507 0.36 42.84 -8.98
CA TYR A 507 -0.08 43.01 -10.37
C TYR A 507 0.86 43.91 -11.19
N GLY A 508 0.90 43.71 -12.52
CA GLY A 508 1.72 44.53 -13.43
C GLY A 508 3.20 44.12 -13.52
N SER A 509 3.55 42.94 -13.00
CA SER A 509 4.89 42.36 -13.08
C SER A 509 5.27 41.95 -14.51
N SER A 510 6.57 41.84 -14.76
CA SER A 510 7.09 41.38 -16.05
C SER A 510 8.02 40.18 -15.85
N ALA A 511 8.05 39.30 -16.84
CA ALA A 511 9.14 38.36 -17.03
C ALA A 511 9.96 38.77 -18.24
N TYR A 512 11.21 38.33 -18.30
CA TYR A 512 12.01 38.44 -19.49
C TYR A 512 12.41 37.06 -19.99
N TRP A 513 12.73 36.98 -21.29
CA TRP A 513 13.38 35.81 -21.86
C TRP A 513 14.71 36.16 -22.53
N VAL A 514 15.61 35.19 -22.53
CA VAL A 514 16.93 35.24 -23.17
C VAL A 514 17.25 33.92 -23.89
N ASN A 515 18.24 33.98 -24.77
CA ASN A 515 18.77 32.79 -25.42
C ASN A 515 19.74 32.01 -24.50
N PRO A 516 20.02 30.73 -24.79
CA PRO A 516 20.81 29.86 -23.91
C PRO A 516 22.25 30.32 -23.70
N ASP A 517 22.87 30.93 -24.70
CA ASP A 517 24.23 31.49 -24.69
C ASP A 517 24.39 32.67 -23.72
N GLN A 518 23.28 33.35 -23.42
CA GLN A 518 23.20 34.46 -22.46
C GLN A 518 23.17 33.99 -21.00
N VAL A 519 23.02 32.68 -20.73
CA VAL A 519 22.93 32.12 -19.38
C VAL A 519 24.26 31.53 -18.93
N LYS A 520 24.97 32.21 -18.02
CA LYS A 520 26.23 31.71 -17.48
C LYS A 520 26.01 30.76 -16.30
N LYS A 521 26.59 29.56 -16.43
CA LYS A 521 26.49 28.47 -15.43
C LYS A 521 27.43 28.62 -14.23
N GLY A 522 28.38 29.56 -14.30
CA GLY A 522 29.39 29.87 -13.28
C GLY A 522 29.32 31.33 -12.84
N ALA A 523 29.85 31.62 -11.65
CA ALA A 523 29.92 32.96 -11.10
C ALA A 523 31.04 33.77 -11.79
N PRO A 524 30.93 35.10 -11.87
CA PRO A 524 32.07 35.95 -12.24
C PRO A 524 33.26 35.73 -11.29
N SER A 525 34.48 35.90 -11.79
CA SER A 525 35.70 35.73 -11.01
C SER A 525 35.66 36.55 -9.71
N GLY A 526 35.78 35.88 -8.56
CA GLY A 526 35.81 36.50 -7.23
C GLY A 526 34.45 36.65 -6.52
N GLN A 527 33.33 36.24 -7.13
CA GLN A 527 32.01 36.27 -6.50
C GLN A 527 31.43 34.86 -6.29
N SER A 528 30.60 34.68 -5.26
CA SER A 528 29.84 33.44 -5.02
C SER A 528 28.39 33.62 -5.50
N MET A 529 27.84 32.61 -6.17
CA MET A 529 26.43 32.59 -6.57
C MET A 529 25.64 31.62 -5.71
N ALA A 530 24.42 32.03 -5.33
CA ALA A 530 23.49 31.12 -4.67
C ALA A 530 23.17 29.92 -5.57
N LYS A 531 23.00 28.74 -4.95
CA LYS A 531 22.60 27.53 -5.65
C LYS A 531 21.26 27.78 -6.36
N GLY A 532 21.17 27.47 -7.66
CA GLY A 532 19.97 27.70 -8.46
C GLY A 532 19.84 29.09 -9.10
N SER A 533 20.82 29.96 -8.90
CA SER A 533 20.92 31.25 -9.59
C SER A 533 21.90 31.19 -10.76
N PHE A 534 21.62 31.97 -11.80
CA PHE A 534 22.42 32.05 -13.02
C PHE A 534 22.57 33.51 -13.43
N MET A 535 23.75 33.88 -13.93
CA MET A 535 23.98 35.22 -14.46
C MET A 535 23.43 35.30 -15.88
N ILE A 536 22.76 36.41 -16.18
CA ILE A 536 22.16 36.69 -17.49
C ILE A 536 22.88 37.88 -18.12
N GLU A 537 23.50 37.65 -19.28
CA GLU A 537 24.27 38.64 -20.03
C GLU A 537 23.55 39.05 -21.33
N GLY A 538 23.79 40.27 -21.80
CA GLY A 538 23.21 40.78 -23.04
C GLY A 538 21.76 41.28 -22.89
N GLN A 539 21.07 41.42 -24.03
CA GLN A 539 19.74 42.01 -24.11
C GLN A 539 18.67 41.07 -23.55
N ARG A 540 17.78 41.61 -22.71
CA ARG A 540 16.61 40.92 -22.16
C ARG A 540 15.36 41.31 -22.93
N ASN A 541 14.52 40.34 -23.26
CA ASN A 541 13.26 40.57 -23.97
C ASN A 541 12.10 40.52 -22.98
N PHE A 542 11.51 41.67 -22.65
CA PHE A 542 10.49 41.78 -21.61
C PHE A 542 9.08 41.51 -22.13
N VAL A 543 8.31 40.80 -21.31
CA VAL A 543 6.90 40.51 -21.52
C VAL A 543 6.13 40.95 -20.27
N LYS A 544 5.24 41.93 -20.43
CA LYS A 544 4.39 42.45 -19.35
C LYS A 544 3.21 41.52 -19.11
N ILE A 545 2.97 41.18 -17.84
CA ILE A 545 1.86 40.30 -17.43
C ILE A 545 0.85 41.11 -16.63
N SER A 546 -0.35 41.25 -17.17
CA SER A 546 -1.42 42.09 -16.60
C SER A 546 -2.29 41.36 -15.58
N SER A 547 -2.28 40.03 -15.56
CA SER A 547 -3.14 39.23 -14.68
C SER A 547 -2.38 38.11 -13.97
N LEU A 548 -2.82 37.81 -12.74
CA LEU A 548 -2.30 36.68 -11.94
C LEU A 548 -3.35 35.57 -11.92
N LYS A 549 -3.71 35.05 -13.09
CA LYS A 549 -4.63 33.91 -13.22
C LYS A 549 -3.88 32.68 -13.69
N MET A 550 -4.13 31.52 -13.10
CA MET A 550 -3.55 30.26 -13.55
C MET A 550 -4.66 29.22 -13.71
N CYS A 551 -4.41 28.22 -14.56
CA CYS A 551 -5.30 27.11 -14.78
C CYS A 551 -4.66 25.83 -14.26
N VAL A 552 -5.29 25.18 -13.28
CA VAL A 552 -4.98 23.81 -12.88
C VAL A 552 -5.80 22.89 -13.77
N ALA A 553 -5.16 21.95 -14.47
CA ALA A 553 -5.81 21.15 -15.49
C ALA A 553 -5.37 19.69 -15.47
N ILE A 554 -6.31 18.78 -15.77
CA ILE A 554 -5.98 17.43 -16.24
C ILE A 554 -6.10 17.44 -17.77
N ILE A 555 -5.00 17.15 -18.45
CA ILE A 555 -4.94 17.09 -19.92
C ILE A 555 -4.72 15.64 -20.38
N LYS A 556 -5.20 15.29 -21.58
CA LYS A 556 -4.86 14.03 -22.24
C LYS A 556 -3.52 14.17 -22.94
N HIS A 557 -2.61 13.21 -22.74
CA HIS A 557 -1.32 13.14 -23.40
C HIS A 557 -0.99 11.68 -23.73
N GLU A 558 -0.92 11.39 -25.03
CA GLU A 558 -0.86 10.02 -25.56
C GLU A 558 -2.04 9.18 -24.99
N GLU A 559 -1.75 8.01 -24.45
CA GLU A 559 -2.72 7.10 -23.82
C GLU A 559 -2.93 7.38 -22.31
N SER A 560 -2.53 8.55 -21.81
CA SER A 560 -2.60 8.85 -20.37
C SER A 560 -3.11 10.26 -20.05
N TYR A 561 -3.53 10.46 -18.80
CA TYR A 561 -3.93 11.76 -18.27
C TYR A 561 -2.84 12.35 -17.39
N LEU A 562 -2.63 13.66 -17.50
CA LEU A 562 -1.59 14.41 -16.79
C LEU A 562 -2.19 15.59 -16.02
N LEU A 563 -1.85 15.71 -14.74
CA LEU A 563 -2.21 16.87 -13.93
C LEU A 563 -1.11 17.93 -14.01
N THR A 564 -1.50 19.16 -14.33
CA THR A 564 -0.59 20.30 -14.40
C THR A 564 -1.22 21.63 -13.98
N CYS A 565 -0.40 22.68 -13.92
CA CYS A 565 -0.82 24.05 -13.70
C CYS A 565 0.01 25.01 -14.55
N GLY A 566 -0.65 25.92 -15.25
CA GLY A 566 -0.03 26.82 -16.21
C GLY A 566 -0.91 28.01 -16.58
N PRO A 567 -0.68 28.66 -17.73
CA PRO A 567 -1.42 29.84 -18.16
C PRO A 567 -2.92 29.54 -18.35
N PRO A 568 -3.78 30.57 -18.35
CA PRO A 568 -5.23 30.40 -18.53
C PRO A 568 -5.65 29.61 -19.78
N SER A 569 -4.89 29.71 -20.87
CA SER A 569 -5.16 29.01 -22.13
C SER A 569 -5.13 27.47 -22.02
N LEU A 570 -4.55 26.91 -20.94
CA LEU A 570 -4.62 25.46 -20.69
C LEU A 570 -6.06 24.94 -20.59
N LYS A 571 -7.02 25.79 -20.23
CA LYS A 571 -8.44 25.44 -20.18
C LYS A 571 -8.92 24.79 -21.50
N ASP A 572 -8.42 25.25 -22.63
CA ASP A 572 -8.90 24.84 -23.96
C ASP A 572 -8.51 23.41 -24.34
N THR A 573 -7.53 22.82 -23.64
CA THR A 573 -7.05 21.44 -23.85
C THR A 573 -7.33 20.52 -22.66
N ALA A 574 -8.00 21.04 -21.63
CA ALA A 574 -8.21 20.36 -20.36
C ALA A 574 -9.49 19.52 -20.36
N VAL A 575 -9.39 18.28 -19.87
CA VAL A 575 -10.56 17.44 -19.59
C VAL A 575 -11.26 17.90 -18.31
N CYS A 576 -10.48 18.31 -17.31
CA CYS A 576 -10.97 18.97 -16.10
C CYS A 576 -10.08 20.17 -15.83
N TYR A 577 -10.67 21.31 -15.48
CA TYR A 577 -9.92 22.53 -15.17
C TYR A 577 -10.49 23.28 -13.97
N ALA A 578 -9.61 24.01 -13.29
CA ALA A 578 -9.94 24.98 -12.27
C ALA A 578 -9.07 26.22 -12.44
N MET A 579 -9.71 27.36 -12.62
CA MET A 579 -9.07 28.67 -12.65
C MET A 579 -8.82 29.15 -11.22
N ILE A 580 -7.59 29.60 -10.99
CA ILE A 580 -7.15 30.09 -9.69
C ILE A 580 -6.55 31.49 -9.81
N GLU A 581 -6.70 32.26 -8.73
CA GLU A 581 -6.11 33.58 -8.52
C GLU A 581 -5.40 33.62 -7.16
N PRO A 582 -4.44 34.55 -6.93
CA PRO A 582 -3.88 34.78 -5.61
C PRO A 582 -4.98 35.24 -4.63
N THR A 583 -4.70 35.14 -3.32
CA THR A 583 -5.66 35.27 -2.17
C THR A 583 -6.40 33.99 -1.81
N GLY A 584 -7.24 33.99 -0.77
CA GLY A 584 -8.10 32.86 -0.43
C GLY A 584 -7.50 31.88 0.58
N GLN A 585 -7.61 30.58 0.28
CA GLN A 585 -7.26 29.48 1.18
C GLN A 585 -5.82 28.99 0.93
N ASP A 586 -5.27 28.21 1.86
CA ASP A 586 -3.95 27.61 1.68
C ASP A 586 -3.93 26.51 0.59
N MET A 587 -2.75 26.13 0.12
CA MET A 587 -2.62 25.16 -0.97
C MET A 587 -3.24 23.79 -0.66
N PRO A 588 -3.05 23.19 0.54
CA PRO A 588 -3.67 21.90 0.86
C PRO A 588 -5.20 21.92 0.79
N ASP A 589 -5.85 22.97 1.29
CA ASP A 589 -7.31 23.04 1.26
C ASP A 589 -7.85 23.34 -0.14
N VAL A 590 -7.18 24.20 -0.90
CA VAL A 590 -7.52 24.43 -2.32
C VAL A 590 -7.33 23.14 -3.13
N ALA A 591 -6.24 22.41 -2.91
CA ALA A 591 -5.98 21.13 -3.58
C ALA A 591 -7.07 20.09 -3.30
N LYS A 592 -7.54 19.99 -2.06
CA LYS A 592 -8.68 19.12 -1.70
C LYS A 592 -9.95 19.52 -2.46
N ARG A 593 -10.24 20.82 -2.54
CA ARG A 593 -11.42 21.34 -3.25
C ARG A 593 -11.36 21.09 -4.75
N ILE A 594 -10.25 21.44 -5.41
CA ILE A 594 -10.05 21.17 -6.84
C ILE A 594 -10.18 19.67 -7.13
N ARG A 595 -9.56 18.82 -6.29
CA ARG A 595 -9.68 17.36 -6.45
C ARG A 595 -11.13 16.88 -6.31
N HIS A 596 -11.88 17.42 -5.35
CA HIS A 596 -13.29 17.07 -5.17
C HIS A 596 -14.14 17.48 -6.37
N GLU A 597 -13.92 18.69 -6.90
CA GLU A 597 -14.58 19.17 -8.11
C GLU A 597 -14.23 18.28 -9.32
N PHE A 598 -12.96 17.91 -9.49
CA PHE A 598 -12.52 17.04 -10.61
C PHE A 598 -13.07 15.61 -10.49
N LEU A 599 -13.13 15.05 -9.28
CA LEU A 599 -13.77 13.75 -9.05
C LEU A 599 -15.27 13.77 -9.36
N SER A 600 -15.93 14.89 -9.05
CA SER A 600 -17.35 15.07 -9.34
C SER A 600 -17.62 15.21 -10.84
N SER A 601 -16.67 15.80 -11.58
CA SER A 601 -16.76 15.94 -13.04
C SER A 601 -16.38 14.65 -13.78
N ASN A 602 -15.29 13.98 -13.40
CA ASN A 602 -14.81 12.77 -14.06
C ASN A 602 -14.01 11.87 -13.10
N GLU A 603 -14.73 10.97 -12.39
CA GLU A 603 -14.13 10.15 -11.34
C GLU A 603 -12.97 9.28 -11.85
N GLU A 604 -13.16 8.57 -12.97
CA GLU A 604 -12.17 7.67 -13.57
C GLU A 604 -10.82 8.38 -13.83
N ILE A 605 -10.88 9.61 -14.34
CA ILE A 605 -9.69 10.39 -14.71
C ILE A 605 -9.04 11.06 -13.49
N ALA A 606 -9.83 11.55 -12.54
CA ALA A 606 -9.33 12.31 -11.40
C ALA A 606 -8.83 11.42 -10.25
N LYS A 607 -9.38 10.21 -10.10
CA LYS A 607 -9.08 9.27 -9.00
C LYS A 607 -7.60 8.88 -8.86
N PRO A 608 -6.82 8.68 -9.95
CA PRO A 608 -5.39 8.37 -9.85
C PRO A 608 -4.54 9.48 -9.22
N PHE A 609 -5.00 10.73 -9.21
CA PHE A 609 -4.24 11.86 -8.66
C PHE A 609 -4.50 12.03 -7.16
N SER A 610 -3.42 12.00 -6.37
CA SER A 610 -3.47 12.21 -4.92
C SER A 610 -3.58 13.71 -4.59
N ILE A 611 -4.02 14.04 -3.37
CA ILE A 611 -4.04 15.44 -2.90
C ILE A 611 -2.64 16.07 -3.01
N ASP A 612 -1.59 15.31 -2.71
CA ASP A 612 -0.21 15.79 -2.82
C ASP A 612 0.18 16.13 -4.27
N ASP A 613 -0.35 15.43 -5.27
CA ASP A 613 -0.12 15.77 -6.68
C ASP A 613 -0.76 17.12 -7.03
N PHE A 614 -1.96 17.43 -6.50
CA PHE A 614 -2.60 18.74 -6.66
C PHE A 614 -1.82 19.85 -5.93
N VAL A 615 -1.41 19.63 -4.68
CA VAL A 615 -0.57 20.59 -3.95
C VAL A 615 0.72 20.88 -4.71
N ARG A 616 1.32 19.86 -5.34
CA ARG A 616 2.58 19.96 -6.05
C ARG A 616 2.52 20.82 -7.33
N VAL A 617 1.37 20.92 -8.00
CA VAL A 617 1.23 21.73 -9.22
C VAL A 617 0.89 23.19 -8.91
N LEU A 618 0.28 23.46 -7.74
CA LEU A 618 -0.13 24.82 -7.36
C LEU A 618 1.06 25.80 -7.23
N PRO A 619 0.80 27.10 -7.47
CA PRO A 619 1.75 28.17 -7.15
C PRO A 619 1.90 28.33 -5.63
N ALA A 620 3.07 28.79 -5.19
CA ALA A 620 3.34 28.95 -3.77
C ALA A 620 2.61 30.18 -3.20
N GLY A 621 1.62 29.95 -2.34
CA GLY A 621 0.82 31.01 -1.71
C GLY A 621 -0.62 30.57 -1.49
N THR A 622 -1.47 31.49 -1.04
CA THR A 622 -2.91 31.25 -0.98
C THR A 622 -3.51 31.30 -2.38
N CYS A 623 -4.52 30.46 -2.63
CA CYS A 623 -5.23 30.42 -3.90
C CYS A 623 -6.76 30.53 -3.67
N LYS A 624 -7.43 31.23 -4.59
CA LYS A 624 -8.88 31.29 -4.68
C LYS A 624 -9.30 30.66 -6.00
N ILE A 625 -10.18 29.67 -5.94
CA ILE A 625 -10.82 29.09 -7.13
C ILE A 625 -11.87 30.09 -7.62
N THR A 626 -11.77 30.51 -8.88
CA THR A 626 -12.69 31.47 -9.50
C THR A 626 -13.67 30.81 -10.46
N GLU A 627 -13.27 29.69 -11.06
CA GLU A 627 -14.06 28.92 -12.01
C GLU A 627 -13.56 27.48 -11.99
N SER A 628 -14.45 26.50 -12.16
CA SER A 628 -14.07 25.12 -12.46
C SER A 628 -15.08 24.48 -13.39
N GLY A 629 -14.61 23.48 -14.14
CA GLY A 629 -15.44 22.79 -15.12
C GLY A 629 -14.73 21.61 -15.76
N SER A 630 -15.46 20.91 -16.61
CA SER A 630 -14.94 19.90 -17.53
C SER A 630 -14.85 20.50 -18.93
N GLY A 631 -13.75 20.27 -19.64
CA GLY A 631 -13.69 20.56 -21.07
C GLY A 631 -14.50 19.53 -21.86
N THR A 632 -14.84 19.90 -23.09
CA THR A 632 -15.53 19.04 -24.06
C THR A 632 -14.64 17.96 -24.63
#